data_AF-A0A519L6Y0-F1
#
_entry.id   AF-A0A519L6Y0-F1
#
_cell.length_a   1.000
_cell.length_b   1.000
_cell.length_c   1.000
_cell.angle_alpha   90.00
_cell.angle_beta   90.00
_cell.angle_gamma   90.00
#
_symmetry.space_group_name_H-M   'P 1'
#
loop_
_entity.id
_entity.type
_entity.pdbx_description
1 polymer ?
#
loop_
_entity_poly.entity_id
_entity_poly.type
_entity_poly.pdbx_seq_one_letter_code
_entity_poly.pdbx_strand_id
1 'polypeptide(L)' 'MSTLAILNARLLDPASDYDGPGAVLIVDGVITEVIHGTQATAPAGVEVIDAGGLCLAPGLIDIRV' A
#
# COMPACT_ATOMS: atom_id res chain seq x y z
N MET A 1 -7.66 3.68 17.38
CA MET A 1 -7.71 2.99 16.09
C MET A 1 -7.03 3.89 15.10
N SER A 2 -5.92 3.44 14.52
CA SER A 2 -5.17 4.18 13.49
C SER A 2 -5.52 3.62 12.13
N THR A 3 -5.98 4.47 11.24
CA THR A 3 -6.24 4.10 9.84
C THR A 3 -5.35 4.95 8.95
N LEU A 4 -4.66 4.30 8.03
CA LEU A 4 -3.73 4.92 7.09
C LEU A 4 -4.03 4.42 5.67
N ALA A 5 -4.10 5.33 4.72
CA ALA A 5 -4.13 5.02 3.30
C ALA A 5 -2.83 5.49 2.65
N ILE A 6 -2.17 4.60 1.90
CA ILE A 6 -1.06 4.96 1.01
C ILE A 6 -1.60 4.93 -0.41
N LEU A 7 -1.71 6.09 -1.04
CA LEU A 7 -2.28 6.25 -2.38
C LEU A 7 -1.19 6.50 -3.43
N ASN A 8 -1.54 6.27 -4.70
CA ASN A 8 -0.70 6.56 -5.87
C ASN A 8 0.70 5.94 -5.79
N ALA A 9 0.86 4.76 -5.20
CA ALA A 9 2.14 4.05 -5.17
C ALA A 9 2.36 3.27 -6.48
N ARG A 10 3.60 2.83 -6.71
CA ARG A 10 3.89 1.65 -7.53
C ARG A 10 3.99 0.44 -6.59
N LEU A 11 2.97 -0.41 -6.57
CA LEU A 11 2.96 -1.63 -5.79
C LEU A 11 3.89 -2.67 -6.42
N LEU A 12 4.77 -3.22 -5.61
CA LEU A 12 5.62 -4.36 -5.96
C LEU A 12 5.13 -5.56 -5.15
N ASP A 13 4.31 -6.42 -5.73
CA ASP A 13 3.76 -7.61 -5.08
C ASP A 13 4.12 -8.89 -5.85
N PRO A 14 5.24 -9.54 -5.48
CA PRO A 14 5.66 -10.80 -6.10
C PRO A 14 4.68 -11.95 -5.88
N ALA A 15 3.87 -11.93 -4.82
CA ALA A 15 2.97 -13.02 -4.50
C ALA A 15 1.77 -13.08 -5.48
N SER A 16 1.30 -11.92 -5.94
CA SER A 16 0.25 -11.81 -6.95
C SER A 16 0.75 -11.56 -8.37
N ASP A 17 2.08 -11.53 -8.58
CA ASP A 17 2.74 -11.15 -9.84
C ASP A 17 2.32 -9.75 -10.32
N TYR A 18 2.19 -8.80 -9.38
CA TYR A 18 1.78 -7.43 -9.67
C TYR A 18 2.95 -6.45 -9.52
N ASP A 19 3.21 -5.70 -10.59
CA ASP A 19 4.12 -4.56 -10.61
C ASP A 19 3.43 -3.41 -11.37
N GLY A 20 2.88 -2.46 -10.64
CA GLY A 20 2.11 -1.38 -11.26
C GLY A 20 1.54 -0.38 -10.26
N PRO A 21 0.80 0.64 -10.75
CA PRO A 21 0.18 1.65 -9.90
C PRO A 21 -0.79 1.05 -8.88
N GLY A 22 -0.91 1.59 -7.68
CA GLY A 22 -1.86 1.09 -6.70
C GLY A 22 -1.88 1.83 -5.38
N ALA A 23 -2.62 1.25 -4.44
CA ALA A 23 -2.80 1.78 -3.09
C ALA A 23 -3.06 0.66 -2.09
N VAL A 24 -2.86 0.96 -0.80
CA VAL A 24 -3.24 0.07 0.31
C VAL A 24 -3.97 0.84 1.40
N LEU A 25 -4.95 0.19 2.01
CA LEU A 25 -5.59 0.64 3.26
C LEU A 25 -5.09 -0.21 4.42
N ILE A 26 -4.64 0.47 5.47
CA ILE A 26 -4.08 -0.13 6.68
C ILE A 26 -4.96 0.27 7.85
N VAL A 27 -5.45 -0.71 8.60
CA VAL A 27 -6.21 -0.51 9.84
C VAL A 27 -5.48 -1.23 10.96
N ASP A 28 -5.12 -0.48 12.00
CA ASP A 28 -4.44 -1.00 13.20
C ASP A 28 -3.22 -1.90 12.88
N GLY A 29 -2.43 -1.48 11.89
CA GLY A 29 -1.21 -2.18 11.46
C GLY A 29 -1.41 -3.34 10.50
N VAL A 30 -2.65 -3.61 10.07
CA VAL A 30 -3.00 -4.69 9.14
C VAL A 30 -3.46 -4.11 7.82
N ILE A 31 -2.96 -4.63 6.70
CA ILE A 31 -3.48 -4.29 5.37
C ILE A 31 -4.87 -4.92 5.22
N THR A 32 -5.91 -4.09 5.14
CA THR A 32 -7.30 -4.53 4.98
C THR A 32 -7.77 -4.50 3.53
N GLU A 33 -7.11 -3.72 2.69
CA GLU A 33 -7.44 -3.59 1.27
C GLU A 33 -6.19 -3.28 0.44
N VAL A 34 -6.12 -3.88 -0.75
CA VAL A 34 -5.11 -3.63 -1.79
C VAL A 34 -5.84 -3.27 -3.06
N ILE A 35 -5.48 -2.13 -3.66
CA ILE A 35 -6.12 -1.60 -4.87
C ILE A 35 -5.07 -1.55 -5.98
N HIS A 36 -5.33 -2.25 -7.08
CA HIS A 36 -4.51 -2.20 -8.29
C HIS A 36 -5.01 -1.10 -9.23
N GLY A 37 -4.09 -0.43 -9.91
CA GLY A 37 -4.37 0.69 -10.81
C GLY A 37 -4.39 2.05 -10.12
N THR A 38 -4.93 3.06 -10.81
CA THR A 38 -4.81 4.48 -10.42
C THR A 38 -6.05 5.06 -9.75
N GLN A 39 -7.11 4.28 -9.55
CA GLN A 39 -8.41 4.80 -9.12
C GLN A 39 -8.67 4.67 -7.61
N ALA A 40 -7.62 4.64 -6.79
CA ALA A 40 -7.77 4.53 -5.35
C ALA A 40 -8.23 5.85 -4.70
N THR A 41 -9.16 5.76 -3.76
CA THR A 41 -9.61 6.88 -2.92
C THR A 41 -9.57 6.47 -1.45
N ALA A 42 -9.22 7.41 -0.57
CA ALA A 42 -9.21 7.15 0.86
C ALA A 42 -10.61 7.41 1.46
N PRO A 43 -11.05 6.59 2.44
CA PRO A 43 -12.21 6.92 3.26
C PRO A 43 -12.03 8.26 3.99
N ALA A 44 -13.15 8.93 4.31
CA ALA A 44 -13.11 10.21 5.02
C ALA A 44 -12.50 10.07 6.42
N GLY A 45 -11.64 11.03 6.80
CA GLY A 45 -11.04 11.10 8.15
C GLY A 45 -9.86 10.16 8.40
N VAL A 46 -9.37 9.49 7.36
CA VAL A 46 -8.19 8.62 7.39
C VAL A 46 -6.93 9.42 7.11
N GLU A 47 -5.82 9.06 7.75
CA GLU A 47 -4.51 9.62 7.41
C GLU A 47 -4.10 9.18 6.01
N VAL A 48 -3.65 10.11 5.18
CA VAL A 48 -3.31 9.81 3.78
C VAL A 48 -1.85 10.15 3.53
N ILE A 49 -1.12 9.18 2.98
CA ILE A 49 0.17 9.37 2.36
C ILE A 49 -0.01 9.26 0.85
N ASP A 50 0.30 10.34 0.13
CA ASP A 50 0.42 10.29 -1.33
C ASP A 50 1.85 9.87 -1.70
N ALA A 51 2.00 8.67 -2.25
CA ALA A 51 3.30 8.12 -2.63
C ALA A 51 3.83 8.71 -3.96
N GLY A 52 3.03 9.43 -4.75
CA GLY A 52 3.51 10.13 -5.95
C GLY A 52 4.21 9.24 -6.99
N GLY A 53 3.83 7.97 -7.08
CA GLY A 53 4.43 6.95 -7.96
C GLY A 53 5.65 6.24 -7.39
N LEU A 54 6.05 6.54 -6.14
CA LEU A 54 7.15 5.84 -5.48
C LEU A 54 6.81 4.38 -5.20
N CYS A 55 7.84 3.55 -5.08
CA CYS A 55 7.68 2.13 -4.81
C CYS A 55 7.13 1.87 -3.40
N LEU A 56 6.09 1.06 -3.32
CA LEU A 56 5.62 0.43 -2.09
C LEU A 56 5.86 -1.08 -2.23
N ALA A 57 6.77 -1.60 -1.40
CA ALA A 57 7.21 -2.98 -1.44
C ALA A 57 7.00 -3.65 -0.08
N PRO A 58 6.88 -4.98 -0.02
CA PRO A 58 7.02 -5.73 1.21
C PRO A 58 8.34 -5.39 1.91
N GLY A 59 8.31 -5.35 3.23
CA GLY A 59 9.53 -5.24 4.03
C GLY A 59 10.47 -6.41 3.72
N LEU A 60 11.76 -6.12 3.59
CA LEU A 60 12.77 -7.16 3.41
C LEU A 60 12.89 -8.00 4.69
N ILE A 61 12.85 -9.32 4.54
CA ILE A 61 13.12 -10.27 5.62
C ILE A 61 14.51 -10.87 5.38
N ASP A 62 15.44 -10.61 6.30
CA ASP A 62 16.74 -11.26 6.29
C ASP A 62 16.65 -12.60 7.04
N ILE A 63 16.95 -13.70 6.35
CA ILE A 63 16.85 -15.07 6.87
C ILE A 63 18.13 -15.57 7.54
N ARG A 64 19.17 -14.71 7.65
CA ARG A 64 20.48 -15.07 8.22
C ARG A 64 20.74 -14.44 9.58
N VAL A 65 19.76 -13.76 10.15
CA VAL A 65 19.81 -13.09 11.46
C VAL A 65 18.69 -13.54 12.37
#